data_AF-W6JYW4-F1
#
_entry.id   AF-W6JYW4-F1
#
_cell.length_a   1.000
_cell.length_b   1.000
_cell.length_c   1.000
_cell.angle_alpha   90.00
_cell.angle_beta   90.00
_cell.angle_gamma   90.00
#
_symmetry.space_group_name_H-M   'P 1'
#
loop_
_entity.id
_entity.type
_entity.pdbx_description
1 polymer ?
#
loop_
_entity_poly.entity_id
_entity_poly.type
_entity_poly.pdbx_seq_one_letter_code
_entity_poly.pdbx_strand_id
1 'polypeptide(L)'
;MVSGNPAELRNAAAKARGAQQSLDSDLRAVESVYNSLRFDVPNKGKIDDLLRDARQKLNAAKEGLGEFEKRLTSVAQQLENINRS
;
A
#
# COMPACT_ATOMS: atom_id res chain seq x y z
N MET A 1 -10.16 -32.22 2.42
CA MET A 1 -11.00 -31.01 2.23
C MET A 1 -10.11 -29.81 2.54
N VAL A 2 -9.82 -28.95 1.56
CA VAL A 2 -8.95 -27.79 1.80
C VAL A 2 -9.75 -26.71 2.53
N SER A 3 -9.28 -26.25 3.67
CA SER A 3 -10.02 -25.36 4.59
C SER A 3 -9.93 -23.87 4.25
N GLY A 4 -9.66 -23.51 2.99
CA GLY A 4 -9.51 -22.12 2.56
C GLY A 4 -10.67 -21.68 1.66
N ASN A 5 -11.24 -20.51 1.94
CA ASN A 5 -12.26 -19.89 1.09
C ASN A 5 -11.62 -18.92 0.08
N PRO A 6 -11.58 -19.24 -1.23
CA PRO A 6 -10.98 -18.36 -2.24
C PRO A 6 -11.60 -16.96 -2.28
N ALA A 7 -12.91 -16.85 -1.98
CA ALA A 7 -13.59 -15.56 -1.96
C ALA A 7 -13.08 -14.64 -0.85
N GLU A 8 -12.78 -15.19 0.33
CA GLU A 8 -12.18 -14.42 1.43
C GLU A 8 -10.79 -13.91 1.08
N LEU A 9 -9.97 -14.73 0.43
CA LEU A 9 -8.64 -14.33 -0.04
C LEU A 9 -8.72 -13.21 -1.10
N ARG A 10 -9.68 -13.30 -2.03
CA ARG A 10 -9.93 -12.22 -3.00
C ARG A 10 -10.40 -10.93 -2.33
N ASN A 11 -11.27 -11.04 -1.32
CA ASN A 11 -11.70 -9.88 -0.55
C ASN A 11 -10.53 -9.24 0.21
N ALA A 12 -9.63 -10.05 0.79
CA ALA A 12 -8.42 -9.56 1.43
C ALA A 12 -7.47 -8.89 0.42
N ALA A 13 -7.30 -9.46 -0.79
CA ALA A 13 -6.51 -8.86 -1.86
C ALA A 13 -7.10 -7.50 -2.29
N ALA A 14 -8.42 -7.40 -2.45
CA ALA A 14 -9.10 -6.16 -2.77
C ALA A 14 -8.89 -5.08 -1.68
N LYS A 15 -8.92 -5.46 -0.40
CA LYS A 15 -8.59 -4.56 0.72
C LYS A 15 -7.13 -4.08 0.66
N ALA A 16 -6.18 -4.95 0.35
CA ALA A 16 -4.78 -4.57 0.19
C ALA A 16 -4.60 -3.56 -0.96
N ARG A 17 -5.24 -3.80 -2.11
CA ARG A 17 -5.27 -2.86 -3.23
C ARG A 17 -5.88 -1.51 -2.85
N GLY A 18 -7.01 -1.52 -2.14
CA GLY A 18 -7.65 -0.31 -1.64
C GLY A 18 -6.73 0.50 -0.73
N ALA A 19 -6.04 -0.17 0.20
CA ALA A 19 -5.06 0.47 1.08
C ALA A 19 -3.90 1.11 0.29
N GLN A 20 -3.40 0.48 -0.77
CA GLN A 20 -2.38 1.10 -1.64
C GLN A 20 -2.85 2.39 -2.29
N GLN A 21 -4.10 2.39 -2.78
CA GLN A 21 -4.70 3.57 -3.43
C GLN A 21 -4.89 4.71 -2.42
N SER A 22 -5.36 4.41 -1.21
CA SER A 22 -5.46 5.38 -0.11
C SER A 22 -4.10 5.97 0.23
N LEU A 23 -3.06 5.14 0.43
CA LEU A 23 -1.72 5.63 0.73
C LEU A 23 -1.16 6.55 -0.37
N ASP A 24 -1.41 6.24 -1.65
CA ASP A 24 -0.94 7.08 -2.77
C ASP A 24 -1.68 8.43 -2.81
N SER A 25 -2.99 8.42 -2.56
CA SER A 25 -3.82 9.62 -2.49
C SER A 25 -3.42 10.51 -1.31
N ASP A 26 -3.30 9.93 -0.12
CA ASP A 26 -2.98 10.65 1.11
C ASP A 26 -1.56 11.23 1.05
N LEU A 27 -0.59 10.49 0.50
CA LEU A 27 0.76 11.00 0.28
C LEU A 27 0.77 12.23 -0.63
N ARG A 28 0.05 12.20 -1.76
CA ARG A 28 -0.05 13.35 -2.67
C ARG A 28 -0.71 14.56 -2.00
N ALA A 29 -1.73 14.34 -1.18
CA ALA A 29 -2.38 15.41 -0.43
C ALA A 29 -1.40 16.06 0.57
N VAL A 30 -0.65 15.25 1.32
CA VAL A 30 0.38 15.75 2.24
C VAL A 30 1.49 16.49 1.50
N GLU A 31 2.00 15.95 0.40
CA GLU A 31 3.01 16.61 -0.43
C GLU A 31 2.50 17.95 -1.00
N SER A 32 1.24 17.99 -1.43
CA SER A 32 0.61 19.23 -1.92
C SER A 32 0.53 20.30 -0.83
N VAL A 33 0.07 19.93 0.37
CA VAL A 33 0.03 20.85 1.52
C VAL A 33 1.44 21.31 1.86
N TYR A 34 2.41 20.39 1.96
CA TYR A 34 3.80 20.74 2.26
C TYR A 34 4.39 21.73 1.26
N ASN A 35 4.21 21.48 -0.04
CA ASN A 35 4.71 22.35 -1.10
C ASN A 35 4.03 23.73 -1.12
N SER A 36 2.82 23.85 -0.57
CA SER A 36 2.12 25.14 -0.43
C SER A 36 2.65 25.98 0.73
N LEU A 37 3.37 25.38 1.68
CA LEU A 37 3.91 26.09 2.84
C LEU A 37 5.22 26.78 2.49
N ARG A 38 5.31 28.08 2.81
CA ARG A 38 6.56 28.83 2.74
C ARG A 38 7.31 28.67 4.07
N PHE A 39 8.43 27.95 4.03
CA PHE A 39 9.31 27.81 5.18
C PHE A 39 10.37 28.92 5.16
N ASP A 40 10.36 29.79 6.16
CA ASP A 40 11.42 30.77 6.41
C ASP A 40 12.12 30.46 7.73
N VAL A 41 12.71 29.26 7.80
CA VAL A 41 13.40 28.76 8.98
C VAL A 41 14.80 28.25 8.62
N PRO A 42 15.82 28.48 9.47
CA PRO A 42 17.21 28.07 9.20
C PRO A 42 17.39 26.57 8.96
N ASN A 43 16.47 25.74 9.47
CA ASN A 43 16.56 24.28 9.44
C ASN A 43 15.61 23.62 8.43
N LYS A 44 15.14 24.34 7.40
CA LYS A 44 14.23 23.78 6.37
C LYS A 44 14.71 22.43 5.80
N GLY A 45 16.02 22.29 5.57
CA GLY A 45 16.58 21.03 5.05
C GLY A 45 16.28 19.80 5.92
N LYS A 46 16.26 19.95 7.26
CA LYS A 46 15.89 18.84 8.16
C LYS A 46 14.43 18.45 8.02
N ILE A 47 13.55 19.41 7.73
CA ILE A 47 12.12 19.17 7.50
C ILE A 47 11.93 18.44 6.16
N ASP A 48 12.64 18.89 5.12
CA ASP A 48 12.64 18.22 3.80
C ASP A 48 13.13 16.76 3.91
N ASP A 49 14.17 16.50 4.71
CA ASP A 49 14.70 15.15 4.94
C ASP A 49 13.70 14.25 5.68
N LEU A 50 13.01 14.77 6.69
CA LEU A 50 11.95 14.04 7.40
C LEU A 50 10.80 13.65 6.46
N LEU A 51 10.38 14.58 5.58
CA LEU A 51 9.35 14.29 4.59
C LEU A 51 9.82 13.24 3.58
N ARG A 52 11.09 13.31 3.15
CA ARG A 52 11.69 12.33 2.24
C ARG A 52 11.73 10.93 2.85
N ASP A 53 12.13 10.79 4.12
CA ASP A 53 12.12 9.51 4.84
C ASP A 53 10.70 8.95 4.98
N ALA A 54 9.73 9.80 5.34
CA ALA A 54 8.32 9.40 5.40
C ALA A 54 7.81 8.89 4.04
N ARG A 55 8.15 9.59 2.95
CA ARG A 55 7.82 9.18 1.58
C ARG A 55 8.42 7.82 1.22
N GLN A 56 9.67 7.57 1.59
CA GLN A 56 10.33 6.28 1.34
C GLN A 56 9.63 5.14 2.09
N LYS A 57 9.29 5.33 3.38
CA LYS A 57 8.55 4.34 4.18
C LYS A 57 7.17 4.03 3.60
N LEU A 58 6.45 5.05 3.11
CA LEU A 58 5.15 4.88 2.48
C LEU A 58 5.26 4.13 1.15
N ASN A 59 6.28 4.40 0.33
CA ASN A 59 6.52 3.64 -0.88
C ASN A 59 6.82 2.17 -0.60
N ALA A 60 7.65 1.87 0.40
CA ALA A 60 7.92 0.49 0.82
C ALA A 60 6.65 -0.21 1.32
N ALA A 61 5.81 0.47 2.10
CA ALA A 61 4.53 -0.06 2.55
C ALA A 61 3.58 -0.36 1.37
N LYS A 62 3.54 0.53 0.37
CA LYS A 62 2.76 0.35 -0.85
C LYS A 62 3.23 -0.87 -1.64
N GLU A 63 4.53 -1.05 -1.80
CA GLU A 63 5.11 -2.22 -2.47
C GLU A 63 4.76 -3.53 -1.73
N GLY A 64 4.92 -3.54 -0.40
CA GLY A 64 4.57 -4.69 0.43
C GLY A 64 3.09 -5.08 0.33
N LEU A 65 2.17 -4.10 0.32
CA LEU A 65 0.75 -4.36 0.10
C LEU A 65 0.47 -4.97 -1.29
N GLY A 66 1.21 -4.55 -2.31
CA GLY A 66 1.02 -5.05 -3.68
C GLY A 66 1.55 -6.47 -3.87
N GLU A 67 2.67 -6.79 -3.21
CA GLU A 67 3.13 -8.16 -3.15
C GLU A 67 2.14 -9.06 -2.39
N PHE A 68 1.61 -8.56 -1.27
CA PHE A 68 0.63 -9.28 -0.48
C PHE A 68 -0.67 -9.55 -1.27
N GLU A 69 -1.18 -8.54 -1.99
CA GLU A 69 -2.31 -8.68 -2.91
C GLU A 69 -2.08 -9.80 -3.95
N LYS A 70 -0.91 -9.79 -4.61
CA LYS A 70 -0.56 -10.79 -5.63
C LYS A 70 -0.51 -12.19 -5.03
N ARG A 71 0.09 -12.34 -3.84
CA ARG A 71 0.19 -13.63 -3.13
C ARG A 71 -1.20 -14.14 -2.75
N LEU A 72 -2.07 -13.30 -2.18
CA LEU A 72 -3.44 -13.68 -1.84
C LEU A 72 -4.24 -14.12 -3.07
N THR A 73 -4.11 -13.40 -4.18
CA THR A 73 -4.76 -13.73 -5.45
C THR A 73 -4.27 -15.07 -6.00
N SER A 74 -2.96 -15.33 -5.92
CA SER A 74 -2.37 -16.60 -6.35
C SER A 74 -2.87 -17.79 -5.52
N VAL A 75 -2.90 -17.65 -4.19
CA VAL A 75 -3.43 -18.70 -3.29
C VAL A 75 -4.91 -18.95 -3.58
N ALA A 76 -5.71 -17.89 -3.77
CA ALA A 76 -7.12 -18.04 -4.14
C ALA A 76 -7.30 -18.86 -5.42
N GLN A 77 -6.49 -18.57 -6.45
CA GLN A 77 -6.53 -19.30 -7.72
C GLN A 77 -6.16 -20.78 -7.57
N GLN A 78 -5.14 -21.09 -6.77
CA GLN A 78 -4.73 -22.48 -6.52
C GLN A 78 -5.83 -23.26 -5.79
N LEU A 79 -6.46 -22.65 -4.78
CA LEU A 79 -7.58 -23.26 -4.07
C LEU A 79 -8.78 -23.55 -4.97
N GLU A 80 -9.11 -22.64 -5.89
CA GLU A 80 -10.18 -22.87 -6.86
C GLU A 80 -9.87 -24.02 -7.81
N ASN A 81 -8.62 -24.14 -8.25
CA ASN A 81 -8.20 -25.24 -9.13
C ASN A 81 -8.29 -26.59 -8.40
N ILE A 82 -7.88 -26.64 -7.12
CA ILE A 82 -7.99 -27.85 -6.29
C ILE A 82 -9.45 -28.21 -6.06
N ASN A 83 -10.32 -27.25 -5.77
CA ASN A 83 -11.74 -27.53 -5.53
C ASN A 83 -12.53 -27.95 -6.79
N ARG A 84 -11.97 -27.73 -7.98
CA ARG A 84 -12.54 -28.16 -9.27
C ARG A 84 -12.02 -29.52 -9.74
N SER A 85 -10.94 -30.01 -9.14
CA SER A 85 -10.30 -31.30 -9.49
C SER A 85 -10.85 -32.42 -8.61
#